data_AF-A0A7W3D7Q3-F1
#
_entry.id   AF-A0A7W3D7Q3-F1
#
_cell.length_a   1.000
_cell.length_b   1.000
_cell.length_c   1.000
_cell.angle_alpha   90.00
_cell.angle_beta   90.00
_cell.angle_gamma   90.00
#
_symmetry.space_group_name_H-M   'P 1'
#
loop_
_entity.id
_entity.type
_entity.pdbx_description
1 polymer ?
#
loop_
_entity_poly.entity_id
_entity_poly.type
_entity_poly.pdbx_seq_one_letter_code
_entity_poly.pdbx_strand_id
1 'polypeptide(L)' 'MVFIQNIGSNVSVTIGSRTLANIPYSEELTTDFTLEGYNQRAKEHAQNVVAKIIEAAPEQAAKYESAITVSII' A
#
# COMPACT_ATOMS: atom_id res chain seq x y z
N MET A 1 -18.12 16.18 -23.77
CA MET A 1 -16.90 15.78 -23.05
C MET A 1 -17.19 15.91 -21.57
N VAL A 2 -17.36 14.80 -20.83
CA VAL A 2 -17.48 14.86 -19.36
C VAL A 2 -16.05 14.94 -18.84
N PHE A 3 -15.70 16.03 -18.17
CA PHE A 3 -14.39 16.16 -17.53
C PHE A 3 -14.46 15.41 -16.21
N ILE A 4 -13.92 14.19 -16.21
CA ILE A 4 -13.68 13.42 -15.00
C ILE A 4 -12.48 14.07 -14.30
N GLN A 5 -12.72 14.64 -13.12
CA GLN A 5 -11.66 15.14 -12.25
C GLN A 5 -11.28 14.03 -11.27
N ASN A 6 -9.99 13.79 -11.08
CA ASN A 6 -9.49 12.81 -10.13
C ASN A 6 -8.71 13.51 -9.03
N ILE A 7 -8.79 12.95 -7.82
CA ILE A 7 -7.92 13.31 -6.71
C ILE A 7 -7.01 12.13 -6.41
N GLY A 8 -5.73 12.39 -6.23
CA GLY A 8 -4.75 11.36 -5.91
C GLY A 8 -3.69 11.86 -4.96
N SER A 9 -3.25 10.98 -4.07
CA SER A 9 -2.15 11.22 -3.14
C SER A 9 -1.51 9.90 -2.72
N ASN A 10 -0.32 9.99 -2.14
CA ASN A 10 0.37 8.82 -1.60
C ASN A 10 0.04 8.64 -0.12
N VAL A 11 -0.25 7.40 0.27
CA VAL A 11 -0.38 7.00 1.67
C VAL A 11 0.97 6.46 2.14
N SER A 12 1.61 7.20 3.04
CA SER A 12 2.89 6.81 3.64
C SER A 12 2.66 5.80 4.76
N VAL A 13 3.25 4.61 4.63
CA VAL A 13 3.28 3.58 5.67
C VAL A 13 4.59 3.72 6.43
N THR A 14 4.51 4.02 7.72
CA THR A 14 5.68 4.24 8.58
C THR A 14 5.71 3.22 9.73
N ILE A 15 6.92 2.85 10.15
CA ILE A 15 7.16 2.13 11.41
C ILE A 15 8.18 2.94 12.22
N GLY A 16 7.74 3.44 13.37
CA GLY A 16 8.52 4.41 14.15
C GLY A 16 8.78 5.67 13.34
N SER A 17 10.06 6.02 13.16
CA SER A 17 10.49 7.18 12.36
C SER A 17 10.83 6.86 10.90
N ARG A 18 10.69 5.59 10.48
CA ARG A 18 11.06 5.14 9.12
C ARG A 18 9.83 4.94 8.25
N THR A 19 9.83 5.55 7.07
CA THR A 19 8.85 5.25 6.01
C THR A 19 9.25 3.97 5.31
N LEU A 20 8.36 2.98 5.29
CA LEU A 20 8.57 1.68 4.66
C LEU A 20 8.07 1.64 3.22
N ALA A 21 6.94 2.29 2.96
CA ALA A 21 6.33 2.30 1.64
C ALA A 21 5.47 3.56 1.46
N ASN A 22 5.41 4.04 0.21
CA ASN A 22 4.42 5.02 -0.21
C ASN A 22 3.47 4.33 -1.18
N ILE A 23 2.20 4.22 -0.80
CA ILE A 23 1.19 3.51 -1.58
C ILE A 23 0.37 4.56 -2.33
N PRO A 24 0.43 4.60 -3.67
CA PRO A 24 -0.35 5.54 -4.44
C PRO A 24 -1.84 5.20 -4.33
N TYR A 25 -2.67 6.22 -4.11
CA TYR A 25 -4.11 6.08 -4.09
C TYR A 25 -4.74 7.24 -4.84
N SER A 26 -5.75 6.95 -5.65
CA SER A 26 -6.51 7.96 -6.38
C SER A 26 -7.94 7.50 -6.60
N GLU A 27 -8.87 8.44 -6.54
CA GLU A 27 -10.28 8.20 -6.83
C GLU A 27 -10.87 9.35 -7.64
N GLU A 28 -12.00 9.07 -8.30
CA GLU A 28 -12.77 10.06 -9.02
C GLU A 28 -13.38 11.07 -8.04
N LEU A 29 -13.27 12.35 -8.38
CA LEU A 29 -13.85 13.45 -7.62
C LEU A 29 -15.35 13.55 -7.95
N THR A 30 -16.15 12.83 -7.18
CA THR A 30 -17.61 12.81 -7.31
C THR A 30 -18.26 13.97 -6.53
N THR A 31 -19.54 14.25 -6.78
CA THR A 31 -20.32 15.27 -6.05
C THR A 31 -20.47 14.97 -4.57
N ASP A 32 -20.39 13.70 -4.17
CA ASP A 32 -20.48 13.24 -2.78
C ASP A 32 -19.10 13.11 -2.11
N PHE A 33 -18.05 13.62 -2.77
CA PHE A 33 -16.69 13.57 -2.24
C PHE A 33 -16.60 14.31 -0.90
N THR A 34 -16.03 13.62 0.08
CA THR A 34 -15.60 14.21 1.35
C THR A 34 -14.15 13.83 1.62
N LEU A 35 -13.38 14.78 2.16
CA LEU A 35 -11.97 14.54 2.49
C LEU A 35 -11.82 13.46 3.56
N GLU A 36 -12.77 13.38 4.51
CA GLU A 36 -12.78 12.35 5.56
C GLU A 36 -13.00 10.95 4.96
N GLY A 37 -13.99 10.80 4.08
CA GLY A 37 -14.25 9.54 3.38
C GLY A 37 -13.07 9.12 2.47
N TYR A 38 -12.46 10.08 1.77
CA TYR A 38 -11.25 9.85 0.98
C TYR A 38 -10.11 9.32 1.85
N ASN A 39 -9.84 9.99 2.98
CA ASN A 39 -8.79 9.57 3.89
C ASN A 39 -9.03 8.17 4.46
N GLN A 40 -10.29 7.84 4.79
CA GLN A 40 -10.65 6.51 5.27
C GLN A 40 -10.39 5.44 4.19
N ARG A 41 -10.88 5.66 2.96
CA ARG A 41 -10.67 4.70 1.85
C ARG A 41 -9.20 4.57 1.47
N ALA A 42 -8.46 5.67 1.44
CA ALA A 42 -7.02 5.68 1.18
C ALA A 42 -6.27 4.85 2.24
N LYS A 43 -6.64 4.99 3.52
CA LYS A 43 -6.09 4.19 4.62
C LYS A 43 -6.44 2.71 4.49
N GLU A 44 -7.69 2.37 4.22
CA GLU A 44 -8.14 0.98 4.01
C GLU A 44 -7.41 0.33 2.83
N HIS A 45 -7.24 1.06 1.72
CA HIS A 45 -6.47 0.61 0.57
C HIS A 45 -5.02 0.30 0.95
N ALA A 46 -4.34 1.23 1.63
CA ALA A 46 -2.96 1.04 2.08
C ALA A 46 -2.83 -0.16 3.03
N GLN A 47 -3.77 -0.33 3.97
CA GLN A 47 -3.78 -1.47 4.88
C GLN A 47 -3.97 -2.80 4.14
N ASN A 48 -4.86 -2.86 3.14
CA ASN A 48 -5.09 -4.05 2.34
C ASN A 48 -3.85 -4.42 1.50
N VAL A 49 -3.18 -3.42 0.92
CA VAL A 49 -1.92 -3.64 0.18
C VAL A 49 -0.84 -4.17 1.13
N VAL A 50 -0.68 -3.58 2.31
CA VAL A 50 0.28 -4.06 3.32
C VAL A 50 -0.05 -5.48 3.78
N ALA A 51 -1.32 -5.80 4.02
CA ALA A 51 -1.75 -7.14 4.41
C ALA A 51 -1.35 -8.18 3.34
N LYS A 52 -1.64 -7.90 2.07
CA LYS A 52 -1.24 -8.77 0.95
C LYS A 52 0.28 -8.97 0.84
N ILE A 53 1.06 -7.92 1.12
CA ILE A 53 2.53 -8.02 1.14
C ILE A 53 2.97 -8.94 2.28
N ILE A 54 2.38 -8.80 3.47
CA ILE A 54 2.71 -9.64 4.63
C ILE A 54 2.33 -11.10 4.37
N GLU A 55 1.17 -11.36 3.75
CA GLU A 55 0.72 -12.70 3.38
C GLU A 55 1.63 -13.34 2.31
N ALA A 56 2.06 -12.57 1.31
CA ALA A 56 2.94 -13.04 0.26
C ALA A 56 4.41 -13.18 0.70
N ALA A 57 4.84 -12.45 1.73
CA ALA A 57 6.22 -12.46 2.22
C ALA A 57 6.74 -13.86 2.62
N PRO A 58 6.04 -14.69 3.42
CA PRO A 58 6.49 -16.03 3.75
C PRO A 58 6.52 -16.96 2.53
N GLU A 59 5.55 -16.88 1.60
CA GLU A 59 5.59 -17.65 0.36
C GLU A 59 6.80 -17.28 -0.50
N GLN A 60 7.10 -15.98 -0.59
CA GLN A 60 8.24 -15.47 -1.33
C GLN A 60 9.55 -15.83 -0.61
N ALA A 61 9.60 -15.73 0.71
CA ALA A 61 10.75 -16.11 1.54
C ALA A 61 11.03 -17.62 1.43
N ALA A 62 10.01 -18.47 1.47
CA ALA A 62 10.16 -19.92 1.30
C ALA A 62 10.65 -20.28 -0.12
N LYS A 63 10.17 -19.57 -1.16
CA LYS A 63 10.69 -19.71 -2.54
C LYS A 63 12.17 -19.30 -2.65
N TYR A 64 12.59 -18.28 -1.91
CA TYR A 64 13.99 -17.84 -1.88
C TYR A 64 14.87 -18.63 -0.90
N GLU A 65 14.34 -19.26 0.15
CA GLU A 65 15.09 -20.13 1.07
C GLU A 65 15.72 -21.31 0.33
N SER A 66 15.06 -21.83 -0.72
CA SER A 66 15.68 -22.84 -1.60
C SER A 66 16.90 -22.32 -2.37
N ALA A 67 17.17 -21.01 -2.37
CA ALA A 67 18.31 -20.36 -3.02
C ALA A 67 19.27 -19.65 -2.03
N ILE A 68 18.99 -19.64 -0.72
CA ILE A 68 19.84 -18.99 0.28
C ILE A 68 20.66 -20.06 1.02
N THR A 69 21.93 -20.20 0.64
CA THR A 69 22.91 -20.94 1.46
C THR A 69 23.39 -20.03 2.60
N VAL A 70 22.88 -20.26 3.80
CA VAL A 70 23.44 -19.65 5.02
C VAL A 70 24.57 -20.54 5.52
N SER A 71 25.81 -20.17 5.23
CA SER A 71 26.99 -20.78 5.87
C SER A 71 27.39 -19.94 7.09
N ILE A 72 27.37 -20.57 8.27
CA ILE A 72 27.99 -20.00 9.47
C ILE A 72 29.45 -20.46 9.48
N ILE A 73 30.38 -19.50 9.55
CA ILE A 73 31.83 -19.71 9.63
C ILE A 73 32.26 -19.85 11.09
#